data_AF-A0A920SCZ2-F1
#
_entry.id   AF-A0A920SCZ2-F1
#
_cell.length_a   1.000
_cell.length_b   1.000
_cell.length_c   1.000
_cell.angle_alpha   90.00
_cell.angle_beta   90.00
_cell.angle_gamma   90.00
#
_symmetry.space_group_name_H-M   'P 1'
#
loop_
_entity.id
_entity.type
_entity.pdbx_description
1 polymer ?
#
loop_
_entity_poly.entity_id
_entity_poly.type
_entity_poly.pdbx_seq_one_letter_code
_entity_poly.pdbx_strand_id
1 'polypeptide(L)'
;MEDDSYYIKSPGEMAQLFPDFLSALENTQLVSDMCNVDLDFGQTHLPKYPTPNGQDADEYLAQLCEEGFRRRYPIHPTAESEDRLRYELDVIRHTKFANYFLVVWDIIDFVRNNNILYGVRGSAAASVALYCLGITDVDPLEYRLVFERFLNMERKEMPDIDLDFQDDRRDEVLHYVIDRYGNDRVAQIITFGTMGAKAALRDVGRALGMGYERCRSHRKNGSFKGSYPGRRIESQS
;
A
#
# COMPACT_ATOMS: atom_id res chain seq x y z
N MET A 1 30.57 -24.84 5.50
CA MET A 1 31.41 -23.89 4.76
C MET A 1 32.37 -23.33 5.79
N GLU A 2 33.64 -23.74 5.75
CA GLU A 2 34.69 -23.36 6.72
C GLU A 2 35.65 -22.30 6.16
N ASP A 3 35.25 -21.64 5.06
CA ASP A 3 36.08 -20.63 4.40
C ASP A 3 35.59 -19.23 4.78
N ASP A 4 36.46 -18.48 5.47
CA ASP A 4 36.22 -17.10 5.89
C ASP A 4 36.42 -16.08 4.76
N SER A 5 36.60 -16.54 3.51
CA SER A 5 36.84 -15.66 2.36
C SER A 5 35.58 -14.93 1.82
N TYR A 6 34.38 -15.29 2.27
CA TYR A 6 33.11 -14.76 1.74
C TYR A 6 32.63 -13.48 2.46
N TYR A 7 33.40 -12.41 2.34
CA TYR A 7 33.02 -11.06 2.76
C TYR A 7 33.28 -10.05 1.63
N ILE A 8 32.76 -8.83 1.78
CA ILE A 8 33.06 -7.73 0.86
C ILE A 8 34.50 -7.28 1.12
N LYS A 9 35.43 -7.75 0.29
CA LYS A 9 36.84 -7.39 0.35
C LYS A 9 37.07 -5.97 -0.17
N SER A 10 38.08 -5.30 0.38
CA SER A 10 38.56 -4.02 -0.13
C SER A 10 39.25 -4.19 -1.50
N PRO A 11 39.38 -3.11 -2.29
CA PRO A 11 40.11 -3.15 -3.56
C PRO A 11 41.55 -3.67 -3.43
N GLY A 12 42.25 -3.32 -2.34
CA GLY A 12 43.61 -3.77 -2.08
C GLY A 12 43.72 -5.26 -1.80
N GLU A 13 42.79 -5.81 -1.00
CA GLU A 13 42.70 -7.27 -0.76
C GLU A 13 42.39 -8.01 -2.07
N MET A 14 41.51 -7.46 -2.91
CA MET A 14 41.19 -8.05 -4.22
C MET A 14 42.38 -8.01 -5.19
N ALA A 15 43.18 -6.94 -5.20
CA ALA A 15 44.40 -6.85 -6.00
C ALA A 15 45.47 -7.85 -5.55
N GLN A 16 45.59 -8.10 -4.25
CA GLN A 16 46.50 -9.12 -3.73
C GLN A 16 46.05 -10.55 -4.04
N LEU A 17 44.74 -10.79 -4.18
CA LEU A 17 44.19 -12.10 -4.56
C LEU A 17 44.35 -12.41 -6.04
N PHE A 18 44.37 -11.38 -6.89
CA PHE A 18 44.49 -11.51 -8.35
C PHE A 18 45.70 -10.72 -8.90
N PRO A 19 46.93 -11.00 -8.41
CA PRO A 19 48.11 -10.21 -8.77
C PRO A 19 48.45 -10.29 -10.26
N ASP A 20 48.16 -11.44 -10.90
CA ASP A 20 48.42 -11.69 -12.32
C ASP A 20 47.27 -11.22 -13.24
N PHE A 21 46.14 -10.77 -12.67
CA PHE A 21 44.91 -10.46 -13.41
C PHE A 21 44.32 -9.10 -13.03
N LEU A 22 45.14 -8.05 -12.98
CA LEU A 22 44.68 -6.69 -12.67
C LEU A 22 43.58 -6.19 -13.64
N SER A 23 43.62 -6.62 -14.90
CA SER A 23 42.57 -6.33 -15.89
C SER A 23 41.20 -6.90 -15.51
N ALA A 24 41.14 -7.95 -14.70
CA ALA A 24 39.87 -8.46 -14.17
C ALA A 24 39.22 -7.45 -13.22
N LEU A 25 40.01 -6.73 -12.41
CA LEU A 25 39.50 -5.66 -11.55
C LEU A 25 39.02 -4.47 -12.37
N GLU A 26 39.79 -4.05 -13.38
CA GLU A 26 39.40 -3.00 -14.31
C GLU A 26 38.09 -3.34 -15.02
N ASN A 27 37.92 -4.59 -15.45
CA ASN A 27 36.67 -5.06 -16.06
C ASN A 27 35.46 -4.94 -15.12
N THR A 28 35.62 -5.13 -13.80
CA THR A 28 34.51 -4.92 -12.87
C THR A 28 34.07 -3.46 -12.82
N GLN A 29 35.03 -2.52 -12.87
CA GLN A 29 34.73 -1.10 -12.95
C GLN A 29 34.08 -0.75 -14.29
N LEU A 30 34.59 -1.27 -15.41
CA LEU A 30 34.00 -1.06 -16.73
C LEU A 30 32.55 -1.54 -16.80
N VAL A 31 32.24 -2.71 -16.26
CA VAL A 31 30.85 -3.21 -16.19
C VAL A 31 30.00 -2.30 -15.31
N SER A 32 30.50 -1.86 -14.15
CA SER A 32 29.80 -0.92 -13.29
C SER A 32 29.49 0.40 -14.00
N ASP A 33 30.43 0.92 -14.79
CA ASP A 33 30.29 2.17 -15.55
C ASP A 33 29.27 2.02 -16.70
N MET A 34 29.11 0.80 -17.23
CA MET A 34 28.09 0.47 -18.25
C MET A 34 26.69 0.28 -17.65
N CYS A 35 26.58 0.01 -16.36
CA CYS A 35 25.30 -0.23 -15.69
C CYS A 35 24.62 1.11 -15.34
N ASN A 36 23.68 1.54 -16.18
CA ASN A 36 22.79 2.65 -15.89
C ASN A 36 21.33 2.16 -15.86
N VAL A 37 20.81 1.88 -14.66
CA VAL A 37 19.43 1.47 -14.43
C VAL A 37 18.74 2.55 -13.62
N ASP A 38 17.74 3.18 -14.22
CA ASP A 38 16.88 4.15 -13.54
C ASP A 38 15.55 3.48 -13.18
N LEU A 39 15.16 3.62 -11.91
CA LEU A 39 13.91 3.08 -11.39
C LEU A 39 13.02 4.27 -11.04
N ASP A 40 11.97 4.48 -11.83
CA ASP A 40 11.00 5.54 -11.58
C ASP A 40 10.04 5.12 -10.45
N PHE A 41 10.18 5.77 -9.30
CA PHE A 41 9.29 5.60 -8.14
C PHE A 41 8.27 6.72 -8.00
N GLY A 42 8.33 7.75 -8.85
CA GLY A 42 7.43 8.91 -8.79
C GLY A 42 6.17 8.73 -9.63
N GLN A 43 6.19 7.84 -10.61
CA GLN A 43 5.03 7.59 -11.47
C GLN A 43 4.03 6.63 -10.81
N THR A 44 2.81 7.13 -10.64
CA THR A 44 1.67 6.32 -10.22
C THR A 44 0.99 5.70 -11.44
N HIS A 45 0.87 4.37 -11.46
CA HIS A 45 0.16 3.63 -12.51
C HIS A 45 -1.20 3.15 -12.00
N LEU A 46 -2.26 3.90 -12.32
CA LEU A 46 -3.63 3.51 -11.95
C LEU A 46 -4.26 2.64 -13.05
N PRO A 47 -4.99 1.57 -12.68
CA PRO A 47 -5.82 0.84 -13.62
C PRO A 47 -6.93 1.77 -14.16
N LYS A 48 -7.24 1.64 -15.45
CA LYS A 48 -8.39 2.35 -16.05
C LYS A 48 -9.66 1.54 -15.82
N TYR A 49 -10.70 2.19 -15.35
CA TYR A 49 -12.01 1.58 -15.24
C TYR A 49 -12.71 1.55 -16.62
N PRO A 50 -13.24 0.40 -17.07
CA PRO A 50 -13.99 0.32 -18.32
C PRO A 50 -15.40 0.89 -18.13
N THR A 51 -15.52 2.21 -18.24
CA THR A 51 -16.81 2.91 -18.14
C THR A 51 -17.79 2.44 -19.22
N PRO A 52 -19.11 2.45 -18.94
CA PRO A 52 -20.12 2.14 -19.95
C PRO A 52 -19.98 3.06 -21.18
N ASN A 53 -20.01 2.47 -22.37
CA ASN A 53 -19.91 3.18 -23.65
C ASN A 53 -18.66 4.06 -23.82
N GLY A 54 -17.60 3.86 -23.01
CA GLY A 54 -16.39 4.67 -23.06
C GLY A 54 -16.59 6.11 -22.57
N GLN A 55 -17.57 6.34 -21.70
CA GLN A 55 -17.80 7.63 -21.04
C GLN A 55 -16.57 8.07 -20.25
N ASP A 56 -16.39 9.38 -20.06
CA ASP A 56 -15.32 9.89 -19.21
C ASP A 56 -15.47 9.42 -17.74
N ALA A 57 -14.33 9.11 -17.10
CA ALA A 57 -14.34 8.55 -15.76
C ALA A 57 -14.82 9.56 -14.70
N ASP A 58 -14.50 10.85 -14.85
CA ASP A 58 -14.97 11.89 -13.93
C ASP A 58 -16.49 12.07 -14.07
N GLU A 59 -17.01 12.05 -15.30
CA GLU A 59 -18.45 12.14 -15.57
C GLU A 59 -19.23 10.94 -15.03
N TYR A 60 -18.73 9.73 -15.25
CA TYR A 60 -19.37 8.51 -14.78
C TYR A 60 -19.35 8.43 -13.25
N LEU A 61 -18.23 8.81 -12.61
CA LEU A 61 -18.13 8.90 -11.15
C LEU A 61 -19.14 9.91 -10.59
N ALA A 62 -19.26 11.09 -11.19
CA ALA A 62 -20.22 12.11 -10.76
C ALA A 62 -21.66 11.59 -10.81
N GLN A 63 -22.05 10.91 -11.90
CA GLN A 63 -23.38 10.31 -12.03
C GLN A 63 -23.68 9.29 -10.93
N LEU A 64 -22.74 8.38 -10.66
CA LEU A 64 -22.89 7.38 -9.58
C LEU A 64 -23.02 8.05 -8.20
N CYS A 65 -22.21 9.08 -7.94
CA CYS A 65 -22.27 9.85 -6.72
C CYS A 65 -23.61 10.59 -6.57
N GLU A 66 -24.13 11.21 -7.63
CA GLU A 66 -25.45 11.90 -7.60
C GLU A 66 -26.61 10.92 -7.35
N GLU A 67 -26.57 9.73 -7.94
CA GLU A 67 -27.54 8.66 -7.66
C GLU A 67 -27.43 8.14 -6.24
N GLY A 68 -26.20 7.99 -5.74
CA GLY A 68 -25.90 7.63 -4.36
C GLY A 68 -26.41 8.68 -3.36
N PHE A 69 -26.17 9.95 -3.66
CA PHE A 69 -26.58 11.09 -2.85
C PHE A 69 -28.10 11.15 -2.71
N ARG A 70 -28.85 10.99 -3.82
CA ARG A 70 -30.32 10.91 -3.80
C ARG A 70 -30.85 9.75 -2.95
N ARG A 71 -30.12 8.64 -2.87
CA ARG A 71 -30.50 7.46 -2.06
C ARG A 71 -30.18 7.65 -0.57
N ARG A 72 -29.04 8.26 -0.25
CA ARG A 72 -28.51 8.40 1.12
C ARG A 72 -29.02 9.67 1.83
N TYR A 73 -29.38 10.73 1.09
CA TYR A 73 -29.96 11.98 1.59
C TYR A 73 -31.39 12.23 1.06
N PRO A 74 -32.38 11.36 1.36
CA PRO A 74 -33.72 11.42 0.77
C PRO A 74 -34.61 12.55 1.35
N ILE A 75 -34.30 13.07 2.54
CA ILE A 75 -35.12 14.07 3.25
C ILE A 75 -34.22 15.28 3.53
N HIS A 76 -34.38 16.32 2.72
CA HIS A 76 -33.63 17.60 2.75
C HIS A 76 -32.11 17.46 2.58
N PRO A 77 -31.61 17.32 1.34
CA PRO A 77 -30.21 17.67 1.08
C PRO A 77 -29.99 19.10 1.59
N THR A 78 -29.10 19.25 2.57
CA THR A 78 -28.69 20.57 3.02
C THR A 78 -27.76 21.14 1.96
N ALA A 79 -27.77 22.47 1.78
CA ALA A 79 -26.79 23.13 0.91
C ALA A 79 -25.35 22.70 1.25
N GLU A 80 -25.07 22.47 2.53
CA GLU A 80 -23.79 21.95 3.02
C GLU A 80 -23.43 20.57 2.42
N SER A 81 -24.38 19.63 2.36
CA SER A 81 -24.14 18.30 1.81
C SER A 81 -23.91 18.29 0.30
N GLU A 82 -24.65 19.11 -0.45
CA GLU A 82 -24.46 19.29 -1.89
C GLU A 82 -23.14 20.00 -2.21
N ASP A 83 -22.83 21.07 -1.48
CA ASP A 83 -21.58 21.82 -1.65
C ASP A 83 -20.36 20.95 -1.31
N ARG A 84 -20.46 20.10 -0.27
CA ARG A 84 -19.41 19.15 0.08
C ARG A 84 -19.20 18.11 -1.01
N LEU A 85 -20.27 17.50 -1.54
CA LEU A 85 -20.13 16.53 -2.62
C LEU A 85 -19.50 17.17 -3.88
N ARG A 86 -19.95 18.38 -4.25
CA ARG A 86 -19.39 19.10 -5.40
C ARG A 86 -17.89 19.39 -5.19
N TYR A 87 -17.52 19.87 -4.01
CA TYR A 87 -16.11 20.11 -3.67
C TYR A 87 -15.26 18.83 -3.77
N GLU A 88 -15.73 17.71 -3.23
CA GLU A 88 -15.00 16.44 -3.30
C GLU A 88 -14.84 15.95 -4.74
N LEU A 89 -15.90 16.02 -5.57
CA LEU A 89 -15.84 15.66 -6.98
C LEU A 89 -14.85 16.54 -7.77
N ASP A 90 -14.83 17.85 -7.50
CA ASP A 90 -13.86 18.77 -8.11
C ASP A 90 -12.42 18.41 -7.72
N VAL A 91 -12.17 18.11 -6.44
CA VAL A 91 -10.84 17.67 -5.98
C VAL A 91 -10.42 16.35 -6.63
N ILE A 92 -11.32 15.36 -6.72
CA ILE A 92 -11.03 14.07 -7.37
C ILE A 92 -10.68 14.26 -8.85
N ARG A 93 -11.42 15.13 -9.55
CA ARG A 93 -11.15 15.49 -10.94
C ARG A 93 -9.79 16.14 -11.13
N HIS A 94 -9.45 17.11 -10.26
CA HIS A 94 -8.15 17.80 -10.32
C HIS A 94 -6.96 16.89 -10.00
N THR A 95 -7.15 15.91 -9.11
CA THR A 95 -6.14 14.92 -8.73
C THR A 95 -6.08 13.72 -9.69
N LYS A 96 -7.04 13.60 -10.61
CA LYS A 96 -7.16 12.52 -11.61
C LYS A 96 -7.34 11.12 -10.99
N PHE A 97 -8.00 11.06 -9.84
CA PHE A 97 -8.25 9.79 -9.13
C PHE A 97 -9.61 9.16 -9.43
N ALA A 98 -10.39 9.66 -10.40
CA ALA A 98 -11.71 9.09 -10.71
C ALA A 98 -11.66 7.59 -11.04
N ASN A 99 -10.68 7.15 -11.84
CA ASN A 99 -10.50 5.72 -12.14
C ASN A 99 -10.24 4.87 -10.88
N TYR A 100 -9.48 5.40 -9.91
CA TYR A 100 -9.20 4.72 -8.65
C TYR A 100 -10.49 4.54 -7.83
N PHE A 101 -11.31 5.59 -7.73
CA PHE A 101 -12.61 5.51 -7.06
C PHE A 101 -13.56 4.52 -7.74
N LEU A 102 -13.58 4.51 -9.08
CA LEU A 102 -14.42 3.58 -9.84
C LEU A 102 -13.98 2.11 -9.68
N VAL A 103 -12.67 1.84 -9.62
CA VAL A 103 -12.14 0.49 -9.38
C VAL A 103 -12.53 0.00 -7.99
N VAL A 104 -12.39 0.86 -6.97
CA VAL A 104 -12.81 0.54 -5.60
C VAL A 104 -14.32 0.34 -5.52
N TRP A 105 -15.10 1.20 -6.16
CA TRP A 105 -16.55 1.07 -6.26
C TRP A 105 -16.97 -0.26 -6.90
N ASP A 106 -16.33 -0.67 -8.00
CA ASP A 106 -16.62 -1.91 -8.72
C ASP A 106 -16.34 -3.16 -7.86
N ILE A 107 -15.25 -3.15 -7.08
CA ILE A 107 -14.95 -4.22 -6.12
C ILE A 107 -16.02 -4.28 -5.03
N ILE A 108 -16.41 -3.13 -4.46
CA ILE A 108 -17.45 -3.07 -3.43
C ILE A 108 -18.82 -3.46 -3.99
N ASP A 109 -19.13 -3.09 -5.22
CA ASP A 109 -20.38 -3.47 -5.87
C ASP A 109 -20.49 -4.99 -6.02
N PHE A 110 -19.42 -5.64 -6.48
CA PHE A 110 -19.33 -7.10 -6.50
C PHE A 110 -19.52 -7.72 -5.10
N VAL A 111 -18.81 -7.21 -4.09
CA VAL A 111 -18.86 -7.69 -2.70
C VAL A 111 -20.29 -7.58 -2.14
N ARG A 112 -20.97 -6.45 -2.35
CA ARG A 112 -22.36 -6.23 -1.92
C ARG A 112 -23.33 -7.16 -2.64
N ASN A 113 -23.23 -7.28 -3.97
CA ASN A 113 -24.11 -8.13 -4.77
C ASN A 113 -23.97 -9.62 -4.40
N ASN A 114 -22.81 -10.04 -3.89
CA ASN A 114 -22.54 -11.40 -3.42
C ASN A 114 -22.71 -11.59 -1.90
N ASN A 115 -23.25 -10.60 -1.20
CA ASN A 115 -23.45 -10.61 0.26
C ASN A 115 -22.18 -10.97 1.04
N ILE A 116 -21.02 -10.47 0.61
CA ILE A 116 -19.74 -10.59 1.33
C ILE A 116 -19.65 -9.43 2.32
N LEU A 117 -19.38 -9.72 3.60
CA LEU A 117 -19.16 -8.67 4.59
C LEU A 117 -17.85 -7.93 4.30
N TYR A 118 -17.87 -6.61 4.45
CA TYR A 118 -16.69 -5.77 4.29
C TYR A 118 -16.72 -4.60 5.28
N GLY A 119 -15.55 -4.00 5.49
CA GLY A 119 -15.38 -2.81 6.29
C GLY A 119 -14.37 -1.86 5.64
N VAL A 120 -14.53 -0.57 5.89
CA VAL A 120 -13.59 0.46 5.43
C VAL A 120 -12.84 1.03 6.62
N ARG A 121 -11.53 1.15 6.49
CA ARG A 121 -10.66 1.75 7.51
C ARG A 121 -10.03 3.04 7.04
N GLY A 122 -9.45 3.76 7.99
CA GLY A 122 -8.63 4.93 7.71
C GLY A 122 -9.43 6.19 7.38
N SER A 123 -8.81 7.07 6.62
CA SER A 123 -9.35 8.38 6.28
C SER A 123 -10.47 8.31 5.23
N ALA A 124 -10.63 7.20 4.52
CA ALA A 124 -11.68 6.98 3.53
C ALA A 124 -13.10 7.23 4.06
N ALA A 125 -13.35 6.99 5.35
CA ALA A 125 -14.64 7.28 5.98
C ALA A 125 -15.01 8.78 6.00
N ALA A 126 -14.06 9.69 5.75
CA ALA A 126 -14.27 11.14 5.76
C ALA A 126 -14.81 11.73 4.44
N SER A 127 -15.07 10.90 3.42
CA SER A 127 -15.53 11.33 2.09
C SER A 127 -17.03 11.09 1.88
N VAL A 128 -17.75 12.16 1.51
CA VAL A 128 -19.15 12.09 1.08
C VAL A 128 -19.27 11.32 -0.24
N ALA A 129 -18.30 11.46 -1.15
CA ALA A 129 -18.29 10.70 -2.39
C ALA A 129 -18.25 9.18 -2.13
N LEU A 130 -17.36 8.71 -1.25
CA LEU A 130 -17.30 7.30 -0.85
C LEU A 130 -18.56 6.83 -0.13
N TYR A 131 -19.19 7.70 0.68
CA TYR A 131 -20.48 7.42 1.31
C TYR A 131 -21.61 7.27 0.28
N CYS A 132 -21.65 8.14 -0.74
CA CYS A 132 -22.64 8.07 -1.82
C CYS A 132 -22.49 6.82 -2.70
N LEU A 133 -21.25 6.44 -3.01
CA LEU A 133 -20.95 5.19 -3.73
C LEU A 133 -21.33 3.94 -2.92
N GLY A 134 -21.54 4.09 -1.61
CA GLY A 134 -21.80 3.02 -0.66
C GLY A 134 -20.56 2.18 -0.38
N ILE A 135 -19.37 2.79 -0.52
CA ILE A 135 -18.11 2.22 -0.08
C ILE A 135 -18.01 2.32 1.44
N THR A 136 -18.43 3.45 2.02
CA THR A 136 -18.59 3.59 3.49
C THR A 136 -20.07 3.75 3.85
N ASP A 137 -20.44 3.27 5.03
CA ASP A 137 -21.76 3.48 5.64
C ASP A 137 -21.75 4.57 6.72
N VAL A 138 -20.59 5.20 6.95
CA VAL A 138 -20.45 6.33 7.87
C VAL A 138 -20.73 7.64 7.13
N ASP A 139 -21.72 8.42 7.60
CA ASP A 139 -21.96 9.77 7.09
C ASP A 139 -20.91 10.74 7.65
N PRO A 140 -19.98 11.26 6.82
CA PRO A 140 -18.93 12.14 7.30
C PRO A 140 -19.45 13.49 7.80
N LEU A 141 -20.61 13.95 7.36
CA LEU A 141 -21.19 15.23 7.80
C LEU A 141 -21.76 15.11 9.21
N GLU A 142 -22.43 13.99 9.52
CA GLU A 142 -22.96 13.71 10.86
C GLU A 142 -21.84 13.72 11.92
N TYR A 143 -20.70 13.10 11.59
CA TYR A 143 -19.54 13.00 12.48
C TYR A 143 -18.51 14.12 12.30
N ARG A 144 -18.79 15.12 11.46
CA ARG A 144 -17.92 16.28 11.18
C ARG A 144 -16.50 15.87 10.77
N LEU A 145 -16.40 14.85 9.91
CA LEU A 145 -15.13 14.37 9.38
C LEU A 145 -14.60 15.30 8.29
N VAL A 146 -13.28 15.46 8.27
CA VAL A 146 -12.57 16.41 7.40
C VAL A 146 -12.02 15.68 6.18
N PHE A 147 -12.50 16.02 4.98
CA PHE A 147 -12.15 15.34 3.72
C PHE A 147 -10.68 15.51 3.36
N GLU A 148 -10.07 16.64 3.69
CA GLU A 148 -8.68 16.98 3.42
C GLU A 148 -7.69 16.05 4.14
N ARG A 149 -8.17 15.26 5.12
CA ARG A 149 -7.38 14.18 5.75
C ARG A 149 -7.29 12.93 4.87
N PHE A 150 -8.24 12.77 3.96
CA PHE A 150 -8.28 11.67 2.99
C PHE A 150 -7.62 12.07 1.69
N LEU A 151 -8.06 13.20 1.11
CA LEU A 151 -7.54 13.69 -0.15
C LEU A 151 -7.38 15.21 -0.07
N ASN A 152 -6.16 15.69 -0.23
CA ASN A 152 -5.83 17.11 -0.16
C ASN A 152 -5.36 17.61 -1.54
N MET A 153 -5.92 18.71 -2.02
CA MET A 153 -5.57 19.29 -3.31
C MET A 153 -4.12 19.80 -3.37
N GLU A 154 -3.57 20.26 -2.24
CA GLU A 154 -2.19 20.76 -2.15
C GLU A 154 -1.15 19.62 -2.09
N ARG A 155 -1.58 18.41 -1.70
CA ARG A 155 -0.74 17.21 -1.63
C ARG A 155 -1.26 16.17 -2.60
N LYS A 156 -0.63 16.05 -3.76
CA LYS A 156 -0.93 14.98 -4.74
C LYS A 156 -0.38 13.62 -4.27
N GLU A 157 -0.70 13.25 -3.05
CA GLU A 157 -0.45 11.91 -2.50
C GLU A 157 -1.59 10.99 -2.92
N MET A 158 -1.27 9.71 -3.14
CA MET A 158 -2.29 8.71 -3.46
C MET A 158 -3.19 8.52 -2.23
N PRO A 159 -4.52 8.65 -2.37
CA PRO A 159 -5.44 8.34 -1.28
C PRO A 159 -5.40 6.85 -1.00
N ASP A 160 -5.35 6.48 0.28
CA ASP A 160 -5.37 5.09 0.71
C ASP A 160 -6.79 4.69 1.16
N ILE A 161 -7.39 3.74 0.45
CA ILE A 161 -8.69 3.15 0.78
C ILE A 161 -8.46 1.71 1.23
N ASP A 162 -8.30 1.55 2.55
CA ASP A 162 -8.16 0.26 3.19
C ASP A 162 -9.52 -0.46 3.27
N LEU A 163 -9.64 -1.56 2.51
CA LEU A 163 -10.81 -2.44 2.54
C LEU A 163 -10.50 -3.73 3.29
N ASP A 164 -11.29 -4.03 4.31
CA ASP A 164 -11.34 -5.36 4.92
C ASP A 164 -12.47 -6.17 4.29
N PHE A 165 -12.23 -7.44 4.01
CA PHE A 165 -13.25 -8.38 3.57
C PHE A 165 -13.39 -9.52 4.56
N GLN A 166 -14.52 -10.20 4.52
CA GLN A 166 -14.76 -11.44 5.27
C GLN A 166 -13.63 -12.45 5.01
N ASP A 167 -12.98 -12.92 6.08
CA ASP A 167 -11.74 -13.72 6.02
C ASP A 167 -11.86 -14.98 5.15
N ASP A 168 -12.97 -15.71 5.24
CA ASP A 168 -13.23 -16.96 4.51
C ASP A 168 -13.73 -16.76 3.07
N ARG A 169 -14.04 -15.52 2.66
CA ARG A 169 -14.52 -15.17 1.31
C ARG A 169 -13.62 -14.18 0.57
N ARG A 170 -12.46 -13.84 1.14
CA ARG A 170 -11.47 -12.95 0.51
C ARG A 170 -10.99 -13.47 -0.84
N ASP A 171 -10.89 -14.79 -0.99
CA ASP A 171 -10.46 -15.42 -2.24
C ASP A 171 -11.46 -15.20 -3.38
N GLU A 172 -12.77 -15.11 -3.09
CA GLU A 172 -13.78 -14.78 -4.12
C GLU A 172 -13.57 -13.38 -4.67
N VAL A 173 -13.27 -12.41 -3.81
CA VAL A 173 -12.96 -11.03 -4.19
C VAL A 173 -11.67 -10.98 -5.01
N LEU A 174 -10.65 -11.73 -4.60
CA LEU A 174 -9.39 -11.80 -5.34
C LEU A 174 -9.59 -12.37 -6.75
N HIS A 175 -10.34 -13.47 -6.89
CA HIS A 175 -10.66 -14.04 -8.20
C HIS A 175 -11.44 -13.05 -9.08
N TYR A 176 -12.42 -12.35 -8.52
CA TYR A 176 -13.13 -11.30 -9.24
C TYR A 176 -12.18 -10.22 -9.77
N VAL A 177 -11.28 -9.72 -8.94
CA VAL A 177 -10.31 -8.68 -9.35
C VAL A 177 -9.37 -9.21 -10.43
N ILE A 178 -8.91 -10.46 -10.33
CA ILE A 178 -8.07 -11.11 -11.35
C ILE A 178 -8.82 -11.22 -12.69
N ASP A 179 -10.04 -11.72 -12.68
CA ASP A 179 -10.85 -11.90 -13.89
C ASP A 179 -11.22 -10.56 -14.53
N ARG A 180 -11.48 -9.54 -13.70
CA ARG A 180 -11.90 -8.20 -14.14
C ARG A 180 -10.75 -7.35 -14.69
N TYR A 181 -9.60 -7.37 -14.03
CA TYR A 181 -8.47 -6.46 -14.31
C TYR A 181 -7.27 -7.14 -14.99
N GLY A 182 -7.27 -8.47 -15.07
CA GLY A 182 -6.28 -9.26 -15.80
C GLY A 182 -5.30 -9.98 -14.88
N ASN A 183 -5.07 -11.27 -15.16
CA ASN A 183 -4.15 -12.13 -14.42
C ASN A 183 -2.69 -11.62 -14.47
N ASP A 184 -2.30 -10.95 -15.55
CA ASP A 184 -0.98 -10.34 -15.73
C ASP A 184 -0.79 -9.00 -15.01
N ARG A 185 -1.84 -8.47 -14.37
CA ARG A 185 -1.85 -7.12 -13.76
C ARG A 185 -2.21 -7.13 -12.27
N VAL A 186 -2.56 -8.29 -11.72
CA VAL A 186 -2.97 -8.46 -10.33
C VAL A 186 -2.01 -9.44 -9.65
N ALA A 187 -1.39 -9.00 -8.55
CA ALA A 187 -0.46 -9.82 -7.78
C ALA A 187 -0.63 -9.56 -6.29
N GLN A 188 -0.22 -10.54 -5.47
CA GLN A 188 -0.16 -10.37 -4.02
C GLN A 188 1.16 -9.73 -3.60
N ILE A 189 1.10 -8.92 -2.55
CA ILE A 189 2.28 -8.28 -1.97
C ILE A 189 2.97 -9.29 -1.04
N ILE A 190 4.27 -9.51 -1.26
CA ILE A 190 5.07 -10.42 -0.43
C ILE A 190 5.33 -9.81 0.96
N THR A 191 5.39 -10.67 1.98
CA THR A 191 5.88 -10.29 3.32
C THR A 191 7.16 -11.05 3.63
N PHE A 192 8.21 -10.33 4.02
CA PHE A 192 9.47 -10.93 4.46
C PHE A 192 9.46 -11.21 5.96
N GLY A 193 9.48 -12.48 6.34
CA GLY A 193 9.65 -12.89 7.73
C GLY A 193 11.07 -12.57 8.20
N THR A 194 11.21 -11.64 9.14
CA THR A 194 12.51 -11.30 9.74
C THR A 194 12.74 -12.04 11.05
N MET A 195 14.01 -12.29 11.39
CA MET A 195 14.39 -12.87 12.69
C MET A 195 14.25 -11.81 13.79
N GLY A 196 13.07 -11.72 14.41
CA GLY A 196 12.88 -10.91 15.61
C GLY A 196 13.81 -11.35 16.75
N ALA A 197 14.13 -10.45 17.67
CA ALA A 197 15.15 -10.67 18.71
C ALA A 197 15.02 -12.01 19.47
N LYS A 198 13.78 -12.43 19.80
CA LYS A 198 13.52 -13.72 20.46
C LYS A 198 13.80 -14.93 19.56
N ALA A 199 13.47 -14.83 18.27
CA ALA A 199 13.74 -15.88 17.30
C ALA A 199 15.24 -15.96 17.03
N ALA A 200 15.91 -14.82 16.86
CA ALA A 200 17.36 -14.75 16.68
C ALA A 200 18.12 -15.42 17.83
N LEU A 201 17.80 -15.08 19.08
CA LEU A 201 18.44 -15.68 20.25
C LEU A 201 18.23 -17.20 20.35
N ARG A 202 17.00 -17.65 20.04
CA ARG A 202 16.67 -19.08 20.02
C ARG A 202 17.44 -19.81 18.94
N ASP A 203 17.49 -19.24 17.74
CA ASP A 203 18.05 -19.91 16.57
C ASP A 203 19.58 -19.94 16.62
N VAL A 204 20.23 -18.87 17.10
CA VAL A 204 21.67 -18.86 17.42
C VAL A 204 21.99 -19.83 18.55
N GLY A 205 21.20 -19.82 19.64
CA GLY A 205 21.40 -20.75 20.74
C GLY A 205 21.29 -22.22 20.30
N ARG A 206 20.33 -22.54 19.42
CA ARG A 206 20.21 -23.86 18.80
C ARG A 206 21.43 -24.20 17.93
N ALA A 207 21.92 -23.26 17.12
CA ALA A 207 23.12 -23.47 16.29
C ALA A 207 24.37 -23.74 17.15
N LEU A 208 24.45 -23.14 18.34
CA LEU A 208 25.51 -23.38 19.32
C LEU A 208 25.29 -24.64 20.18
N GLY A 209 24.29 -25.46 19.88
CA GLY A 209 23.99 -26.69 20.64
C GLY A 209 23.45 -26.45 22.05
N MET A 210 22.96 -25.25 22.36
CA MET A 210 22.39 -24.93 23.67
C MET A 210 21.00 -25.56 23.83
N GLY A 211 20.75 -26.21 24.97
CA GLY A 211 19.44 -26.77 25.29
C GLY A 211 18.33 -25.70 25.37
N TYR A 212 17.11 -26.06 24.96
CA TYR A 212 15.97 -25.16 24.82
C TYR A 212 15.68 -24.33 26.09
N GLU A 213 15.75 -24.95 27.27
CA GLU A 213 15.51 -24.28 28.56
C GLU A 213 16.57 -23.21 28.88
N ARG A 214 17.83 -23.42 28.46
CA ARG A 214 18.90 -22.44 28.62
C ARG A 214 18.68 -21.23 27.71
N CYS A 215 18.27 -21.44 26.46
CA CYS A 215 17.87 -20.35 25.55
C CYS A 215 16.63 -19.59 26.06
N ARG A 216 15.67 -20.30 26.66
CA ARG A 216 14.45 -19.71 27.24
C ARG A 216 14.72 -18.87 28.48
N SER A 217 15.67 -19.26 29.32
CA SER A 217 16.10 -18.48 30.50
C SER A 217 16.67 -17.10 30.09
N HIS A 218 17.55 -17.07 29.09
CA HIS A 218 18.10 -15.82 28.53
C HIS A 218 17.02 -14.95 27.87
N ARG A 219 15.95 -15.57 27.35
CA ARG A 219 14.77 -14.88 26.81
C ARG A 219 13.91 -14.20 27.88
N LYS A 220 13.87 -14.71 29.12
CA LYS A 220 13.07 -14.16 30.23
C LYS A 220 13.79 -13.02 30.97
N ASN A 221 15.12 -13.08 31.05
CA ASN A 221 15.92 -12.07 31.75
C ASN A 221 16.22 -10.83 30.89
N GLY A 222 16.03 -10.93 29.56
CA GLY A 222 16.15 -9.83 28.63
C GLY A 222 14.84 -9.05 28.45
N SER A 223 14.51 -8.18 29.41
CA SER A 223 13.63 -7.04 29.16
C SER A 223 14.32 -6.09 28.19
N PHE A 224 14.37 -6.43 26.90
CA PHE A 224 14.82 -5.52 25.85
C PHE A 224 13.77 -4.42 25.68
N LYS A 225 13.77 -3.44 26.59
CA LYS A 225 13.31 -2.08 26.28
C LYS A 225 14.38 -1.48 25.36
N GLY A 226 14.30 -1.82 24.08
CA GLY A 226 14.98 -1.06 23.05
C GLY A 226 14.30 0.30 22.95
N SER A 227 14.74 1.25 23.78
CA SER A 227 14.55 2.66 23.50
C SER A 227 15.37 2.95 22.24
N TYR A 228 14.76 2.83 21.07
CA TYR A 228 15.26 3.48 19.88
C TYR A 228 15.16 4.99 20.15
N PRO A 229 16.24 5.77 20.17
CA PRO A 229 16.12 7.21 20.00
C PRO A 229 15.56 7.37 18.58
N GLY A 230 14.30 7.78 18.49
CA GLY A 230 13.65 8.06 17.23
C GLY A 230 14.47 9.12 16.50
N ARG A 231 15.20 8.71 15.45
CA ARG A 231 15.46 9.62 14.35
C ARG A 231 14.11 9.79 13.66
N ARG A 232 13.44 10.90 13.99
CA ARG A 232 12.58 11.58 13.03
C ARG A 232 13.36 11.65 11.74
N ILE A 233 12.88 10.96 10.72
CA ILE A 233 13.14 11.35 9.36
C ILE A 233 12.33 12.63 9.22
N GLU A 234 12.98 13.77 9.45
CA GLU A 234 12.48 15.03 8.94
C GLU A 234 12.47 14.88 7.42
N SER A 235 11.27 14.74 6.86
CA SER A 235 11.01 15.03 5.47
C SER A 235 11.37 16.49 5.24
N GLN A 236 12.54 16.73 4.68
CA GLN A 236 12.84 18.01 4.04
C GLN A 236 11.99 18.08 2.76
N SER A 237 10.95 18.90 2.84
CA SER A 237 10.52 19.77 1.74
C SER A 237 11.63 20.73 1.34
#